data_AF-A0A4P6RKL4-F1
#
_entry.id   AF-A0A4P6RKL4-F1
#
_cell.length_a   1.000
_cell.length_b   1.000
_cell.length_c   1.000
_cell.angle_alpha   90.00
_cell.angle_beta   90.00
_cell.angle_gamma   90.00
#
_symmetry.space_group_name_H-M   'P 1'
#
loop_
_entity.id
_entity.type
_entity.pdbx_description
1 polymer ?
#
loop_
_entity_poly.entity_id
_entity_poly.type
_entity_poly.pdbx_seq_one_letter_code
_entity_poly.pdbx_strand_id
1 'polypeptide(L)'
;MAKLDEVLKLVRLYEEKYRHPSLTRFSVSNKYDLFPGKENMENCWPQCYPYADRPGVYLIMDDKDNVLYIGKSSVAIGRRLGSYFCYDGEGKCRVRSPYWSTSPKYIAAIAVPFDSAFECAALEEFLLANVQTTDNSIFQR
;
A
#
# COMPACT_ATOMS: atom_id res chain seq x y z
N MET A 1 -8.55 13.67 4.79
CA MET A 1 -7.89 12.36 4.64
C MET A 1 -6.66 12.56 3.78
N ALA A 2 -5.56 11.90 4.10
CA ALA A 2 -4.34 12.08 3.34
C ALA A 2 -4.47 11.48 1.93
N LYS A 3 -3.85 12.14 0.96
CA LYS A 3 -3.75 11.66 -0.43
C LYS A 3 -2.48 10.87 -0.66
N LEU A 4 -2.46 10.05 -1.72
CA LEU A 4 -1.27 9.29 -2.13
C LEU A 4 -0.01 10.17 -2.19
N ASP A 5 -0.09 11.33 -2.87
CA ASP A 5 1.06 12.23 -3.04
C ASP A 5 1.61 12.77 -1.71
N GLU A 6 0.75 12.96 -0.71
CA GLU A 6 1.17 13.40 0.63
C GLU A 6 1.94 12.29 1.35
N VAL A 7 1.44 11.04 1.26
CA VAL A 7 2.15 9.87 1.80
C VAL A 7 3.49 9.67 1.09
N LEU A 8 3.55 9.84 -0.24
CA LEU A 8 4.81 9.68 -0.98
C LEU A 8 5.84 10.77 -0.64
N LYS A 9 5.42 11.99 -0.30
CA LYS A 9 6.32 13.02 0.25
C LYS A 9 6.89 12.59 1.60
N LEU A 10 6.09 11.96 2.46
CA LEU A 10 6.55 11.42 3.73
C LEU A 10 7.52 10.25 3.56
N VAL A 11 7.28 9.35 2.58
CA VAL A 11 8.24 8.29 2.25
C VAL A 11 9.60 8.87 1.86
N ARG A 12 9.62 9.89 0.98
CA ARG A 12 10.87 10.58 0.60
C ARG A 12 11.55 11.25 1.80
N LEU A 13 10.77 11.92 2.64
CA LEU A 13 11.25 12.53 3.87
C LEU A 13 11.89 11.49 4.81
N TYR A 14 11.27 10.32 4.94
CA TYR A 14 11.80 9.20 5.72
C TYR A 14 13.16 8.75 5.19
N GLU A 15 13.26 8.58 3.86
CA GLU A 15 14.50 8.20 3.19
C GLU A 15 15.64 9.20 3.37
N GLU A 16 15.32 10.49 3.33
CA GLU A 16 16.33 11.56 3.39
C GLU A 16 16.79 11.88 4.82
N LYS A 17 15.92 11.74 5.82
CA LYS A 17 16.20 12.24 7.18
C LYS A 17 16.45 11.18 8.23
N TYR A 18 15.86 10.00 8.10
CA TYR A 18 15.83 9.02 9.20
C TYR A 18 16.59 7.74 8.87
N ARG A 19 16.62 7.34 7.59
CA ARG A 19 17.35 6.14 7.15
C ARG A 19 18.85 6.39 7.11
N HIS A 20 19.63 5.31 7.28
CA HIS A 20 21.06 5.39 7.03
C HIS A 20 21.32 5.62 5.53
N PRO A 21 22.17 6.59 5.14
CA PRO A 21 22.31 7.02 3.75
C PRO A 21 22.91 5.97 2.81
N SER A 22 23.53 4.91 3.35
CA SER A 22 24.06 3.80 2.54
C SER A 22 23.02 2.75 2.16
N LEU A 23 21.81 2.81 2.72
CA LEU A 23 20.76 1.85 2.40
C LEU A 23 20.17 2.15 1.02
N THR A 24 19.85 1.09 0.29
CA THR A 24 19.21 1.21 -1.04
C THR A 24 17.85 1.90 -0.91
N ARG A 25 17.54 2.79 -1.86
CA ARG A 25 16.25 3.50 -1.88
C ARG A 25 15.07 2.55 -2.07
N PHE A 26 13.92 2.97 -1.56
CA PHE A 26 12.66 2.27 -1.77
C PHE A 26 12.20 2.41 -3.23
N SER A 27 11.47 1.41 -3.71
CA SER A 27 10.81 1.45 -5.02
C SER A 27 9.31 1.67 -4.83
N VAL A 28 8.76 2.71 -5.45
CA VAL A 28 7.35 3.09 -5.33
C VAL A 28 6.61 2.75 -6.62
N SER A 29 5.47 2.08 -6.51
CA SER A 29 4.66 1.71 -7.66
C SER A 29 3.73 2.84 -8.08
N ASN A 30 3.29 2.81 -9.34
CA ASN A 30 2.08 3.52 -9.74
C ASN A 30 0.84 2.95 -9.04
N LYS A 31 -0.28 3.68 -9.10
CA LYS A 31 -1.58 3.20 -8.62
C LYS A 31 -2.00 1.94 -9.36
N TYR A 32 -2.41 0.93 -8.60
CA TYR A 32 -2.97 -0.31 -9.11
C TYR A 32 -4.50 -0.28 -8.99
N ASP A 33 -5.23 -0.45 -10.10
CA ASP A 33 -6.70 -0.44 -10.10
C ASP A 33 -7.28 -1.82 -9.77
N LEU A 34 -8.03 -1.92 -8.67
CA LEU A 34 -8.72 -3.14 -8.26
C LEU A 34 -9.94 -3.47 -9.15
N PHE A 35 -10.57 -2.46 -9.73
CA PHE A 35 -11.83 -2.57 -10.48
C PHE A 35 -11.71 -1.84 -11.83
N PRO A 36 -10.78 -2.25 -12.71
CA PRO A 36 -10.52 -1.53 -13.94
C PRO A 36 -11.76 -1.48 -14.84
N GLY A 37 -11.95 -0.33 -15.48
CA GLY A 37 -12.87 -0.20 -16.61
C GLY A 37 -12.28 -0.80 -17.89
N LYS A 38 -12.95 -0.57 -19.02
CA LYS A 38 -12.47 -1.08 -20.34
C LYS A 38 -11.22 -0.38 -20.86
N GLU A 39 -10.85 0.78 -20.31
CA GLU A 39 -9.81 1.65 -20.85
C GLU A 39 -8.47 1.56 -20.11
N ASN A 40 -8.48 1.09 -18.85
CA ASN A 40 -7.27 1.05 -18.02
C ASN A 40 -6.78 -0.39 -17.86
N MET A 41 -5.86 -0.80 -18.74
CA MET A 41 -5.32 -2.17 -18.78
C MET A 41 -3.91 -2.29 -18.20
N GLU A 42 -3.28 -1.19 -17.77
CA GLU A 42 -1.96 -1.22 -17.14
C GLU A 42 -2.08 -1.16 -15.63
N ASN A 43 -1.34 -2.03 -14.93
CA ASN A 43 -1.27 -2.06 -13.47
C ASN A 43 -2.67 -2.18 -12.83
N CYS A 44 -3.41 -3.21 -13.20
CA CYS A 44 -4.77 -3.41 -12.71
C CYS A 44 -5.08 -4.89 -12.49
N TRP A 45 -6.16 -5.16 -11.76
CA TRP A 45 -6.69 -6.51 -11.62
C TRP A 45 -7.05 -7.13 -12.98
N PRO A 46 -6.75 -8.42 -13.24
CA PRO A 46 -6.17 -9.43 -12.34
C PRO A 46 -4.64 -9.59 -12.43
N GLN A 47 -3.91 -8.60 -12.92
CA GLN A 47 -2.44 -8.69 -13.03
C GLN A 47 -1.79 -8.83 -11.65
N CYS A 48 -0.57 -9.34 -11.60
CA CYS A 48 0.19 -9.39 -10.36
C CYS A 48 0.26 -8.00 -9.70
N TYR A 49 0.06 -7.95 -8.38
CA TYR A 49 0.26 -6.72 -7.63
C TYR A 49 1.70 -6.20 -7.83
N PRO A 50 1.90 -4.87 -7.86
CA PRO A 50 3.22 -4.30 -7.95
C PRO A 50 4.06 -4.75 -6.74
N TYR A 51 5.28 -5.22 -7.01
CA TYR A 51 6.22 -5.71 -6.01
C TYR A 51 5.64 -6.80 -5.08
N ALA A 52 4.76 -7.65 -5.59
CA ALA A 52 4.07 -8.69 -4.82
C ALA A 52 5.01 -9.59 -4.00
N ASP A 53 6.21 -9.85 -4.53
CA ASP A 53 7.26 -10.71 -3.96
C ASP A 53 8.22 -9.98 -3.03
N ARG A 54 8.08 -8.66 -2.86
CA ARG A 54 8.97 -7.84 -2.04
C ARG A 54 8.43 -7.61 -0.64
N PRO A 55 9.31 -7.41 0.35
CA PRO A 55 8.92 -6.77 1.60
C PRO A 55 8.61 -5.30 1.34
N GLY A 56 7.78 -4.69 2.17
CA GLY A 56 7.49 -3.27 2.10
C GLY A 56 6.17 -2.87 2.73
N VAL A 57 5.74 -1.67 2.39
CA VAL A 57 4.49 -1.04 2.82
C VAL A 57 3.53 -0.99 1.64
N TYR A 58 2.24 -1.16 1.90
CA TYR A 58 1.17 -1.02 0.92
C TYR A 58 0.13 -0.03 1.42
N LEU A 59 -0.43 0.72 0.48
CA LEU A 59 -1.49 1.70 0.69
C LEU A 59 -2.75 1.19 0.00
N ILE A 60 -3.89 1.26 0.67
CA ILE A 60 -5.21 0.98 0.11
C ILE A 60 -5.98 2.30 0.09
N MET A 61 -6.57 2.64 -1.06
CA MET A 61 -7.21 3.93 -1.30
C MET A 61 -8.60 3.78 -1.90
N ASP A 62 -9.44 4.80 -1.71
CA ASP A 62 -10.73 4.92 -2.39
C ASP A 62 -10.60 5.49 -3.82
N ASP A 63 -11.74 5.72 -4.47
CA ASP A 63 -11.84 6.26 -5.83
C ASP A 63 -11.41 7.74 -5.97
N LYS A 64 -11.21 8.41 -4.83
CA LYS A 64 -10.77 9.81 -4.74
C LYS A 64 -9.30 9.90 -4.31
N ASP A 65 -8.55 8.81 -4.32
CA ASP A 65 -7.16 8.73 -3.86
C ASP A 65 -6.96 9.07 -2.37
N ASN A 66 -8.00 8.97 -1.54
CA ASN A 66 -7.83 9.04 -0.09
C ASN A 66 -7.22 7.73 0.41
N VAL A 67 -6.18 7.82 1.23
CA VAL A 67 -5.55 6.65 1.85
C VAL A 67 -6.43 6.16 3.01
N LEU A 68 -7.04 4.99 2.81
CA LEU A 68 -7.93 4.33 3.75
C LEU A 68 -7.13 3.53 4.79
N TYR A 69 -6.07 2.86 4.33
CA TYR A 69 -5.27 1.96 5.15
C TYR A 69 -3.81 1.91 4.71
N ILE A 70 -2.92 1.87 5.69
CA ILE A 70 -1.49 1.63 5.52
C ILE A 70 -1.17 0.30 6.21
N GLY A 71 -0.53 -0.61 5.49
CA GLY A 71 -0.08 -1.88 6.06
C GLY A 71 1.30 -2.26 5.58
N LYS A 72 1.96 -3.17 6.28
CA LYS A 72 3.25 -3.74 5.84
C LYS A 72 3.29 -5.25 5.71
N SER A 73 4.34 -5.69 5.03
CA SER A 73 4.78 -7.08 4.98
C SER A 73 6.31 -7.11 4.99
N SER A 74 6.91 -7.82 5.94
CA SER A 74 8.37 -8.03 5.96
C SER A 74 8.81 -9.20 5.07
N VAL A 75 7.89 -9.82 4.33
CA VAL A 75 8.16 -10.99 3.48
C VAL A 75 7.71 -10.76 2.05
N ALA A 76 6.40 -10.54 1.86
CA ALA A 76 5.80 -10.40 0.54
C ALA A 76 4.52 -9.55 0.64
N ILE A 77 4.48 -8.39 -0.02
CA ILE A 77 3.31 -7.50 -0.04
C ILE A 77 2.08 -8.22 -0.61
N GLY A 78 2.26 -8.99 -1.69
CA GLY A 78 1.16 -9.66 -2.39
C GLY A 78 0.38 -10.63 -1.49
N ARG A 79 1.06 -11.33 -0.57
CA ARG A 79 0.41 -12.22 0.39
C ARG A 79 -0.53 -11.47 1.33
N ARG A 80 -0.14 -10.26 1.77
CA ARG A 80 -0.98 -9.40 2.60
C ARG A 80 -2.15 -8.84 1.81
N LEU A 81 -1.91 -8.33 0.60
CA LEU A 81 -2.98 -7.83 -0.28
C LEU A 81 -4.02 -8.91 -0.60
N GLY A 82 -3.60 -10.15 -0.83
CA GLY A 82 -4.51 -11.30 -1.05
C GLY A 82 -5.41 -11.67 0.14
N SER A 83 -5.11 -11.15 1.35
CA SER A 83 -5.98 -11.28 2.52
C SER A 83 -7.13 -10.26 2.53
N TYR A 84 -7.04 -9.20 1.73
CA TYR A 84 -8.10 -8.19 1.58
C TYR A 84 -8.90 -8.36 0.30
N PHE A 85 -8.26 -8.81 -0.78
CA PHE A 85 -8.86 -8.90 -2.10
C PHE A 85 -8.70 -10.31 -2.67
N CYS A 86 -9.74 -10.82 -3.34
CA CYS A 86 -9.71 -12.12 -4.00
C CYS A 86 -10.52 -12.11 -5.29
N TYR A 87 -10.39 -13.18 -6.06
CA TYR A 87 -11.29 -13.44 -7.19
C TYR A 87 -12.72 -13.67 -6.69
N ASP A 88 -13.70 -13.13 -7.42
CA ASP A 88 -15.07 -13.62 -7.42
C ASP A 88 -15.23 -14.84 -8.34
N GLY A 89 -16.46 -15.31 -8.53
CA GLY A 89 -16.76 -16.43 -9.42
C GLY A 89 -16.56 -16.15 -10.92
N GLU A 90 -16.36 -14.90 -11.31
CA GLU A 90 -16.18 -14.44 -12.70
C GLU A 90 -14.74 -13.96 -12.98
N GLY A 91 -13.84 -14.09 -12.00
CA GLY A 91 -12.45 -13.65 -12.13
C GLY A 91 -12.23 -12.15 -11.85
N LYS A 92 -13.25 -11.40 -11.43
CA LYS A 92 -13.12 -9.99 -11.02
C LYS A 92 -12.64 -9.89 -9.58
N CYS A 93 -12.16 -8.71 -9.20
CA CYS A 93 -11.78 -8.45 -7.82
C CYS A 93 -13.02 -8.41 -6.93
N ARG A 94 -12.91 -9.01 -5.76
CA ARG A 94 -13.86 -8.91 -4.65
C ARG A 94 -13.11 -8.54 -3.38
N VAL A 95 -13.62 -7.54 -2.68
CA VAL A 95 -13.16 -7.18 -1.34
C VAL A 95 -13.69 -8.22 -0.34
N ARG A 96 -12.80 -8.82 0.46
CA ARG A 96 -13.13 -9.90 1.41
C ARG A 96 -13.83 -9.39 2.66
N SER A 97 -13.46 -8.21 3.17
CA SER A 97 -14.05 -7.61 4.37
C SER A 97 -15.11 -6.58 4.00
N PRO A 98 -16.31 -6.59 4.61
CA PRO A 98 -17.32 -5.55 4.40
C PRO A 98 -17.08 -4.29 5.25
N TYR A 99 -16.11 -4.30 6.17
CA TYR A 99 -15.96 -3.28 7.21
C TYR A 99 -15.10 -2.07 6.82
N TRP A 100 -14.91 -1.82 5.54
CA TRP A 100 -14.20 -0.63 5.09
C TRP A 100 -15.10 0.60 5.24
N SER A 101 -14.55 1.69 5.76
CA SER A 101 -15.23 2.98 5.87
C SER A 101 -15.72 3.52 4.52
N THR A 102 -15.02 3.18 3.44
CA THR A 102 -15.37 3.47 2.04
C THR A 102 -14.81 2.36 1.15
N SER A 103 -15.41 2.13 -0.01
CA SER A 103 -14.98 1.10 -0.96
C SER A 103 -13.53 1.30 -1.42
N PRO A 104 -12.63 0.33 -1.18
CA PRO A 104 -11.31 0.32 -1.80
C PRO A 104 -11.41 0.33 -3.32
N LYS A 105 -10.50 1.05 -3.98
CA LYS A 105 -10.43 1.16 -5.45
C LYS A 105 -9.00 1.04 -5.95
N TYR A 106 -8.03 1.65 -5.26
CA TYR A 106 -6.64 1.64 -5.68
C TYR A 106 -5.71 1.06 -4.62
N ILE A 107 -4.59 0.50 -5.07
CA ILE A 107 -3.45 0.10 -4.22
C ILE A 107 -2.21 0.84 -4.69
N ALA A 108 -1.28 1.14 -3.78
CA ALA A 108 0.10 1.45 -4.13
C ALA A 108 1.05 0.63 -3.24
N ALA A 109 2.20 0.25 -3.78
CA ALA A 109 3.22 -0.51 -3.07
C ALA A 109 4.52 0.30 -2.97
N ILE A 110 5.11 0.29 -1.78
CA ILE A 110 6.41 0.87 -1.47
C ILE A 110 7.30 -0.31 -1.09
N ALA A 111 8.05 -0.83 -2.05
CA ALA A 111 8.95 -1.94 -1.85
C ALA A 111 10.21 -1.51 -1.11
N VAL A 112 10.50 -2.22 -0.03
CA VAL A 112 11.72 -2.10 0.76
C VAL A 112 12.72 -3.12 0.22
N PRO A 113 14.02 -2.79 0.10
CA PRO A 113 15.03 -3.76 -0.30
C PRO A 113 15.13 -4.94 0.68
N PHE A 114 15.48 -6.14 0.19
CA PHE A 114 15.49 -7.36 1.00
C PHE A 114 16.48 -7.32 2.17
N ASP A 115 17.65 -6.70 1.96
CA ASP A 115 18.70 -6.51 2.98
C ASP A 115 18.30 -5.53 4.09
N SER A 116 17.20 -4.81 3.91
CA SER A 116 16.67 -3.80 4.81
C SER A 116 15.19 -4.03 5.12
N ALA A 117 14.69 -5.27 5.02
CA ALA A 117 13.30 -5.62 5.31
C ALA A 117 12.85 -5.30 6.75
N PHE A 118 13.79 -5.06 7.68
CA PHE A 118 13.51 -4.54 9.01
C PHE A 118 12.85 -3.15 8.97
N GLU A 119 13.09 -2.37 7.90
CA GLU A 119 12.54 -1.02 7.72
C GLU A 119 11.04 -1.02 7.40
N CYS A 120 10.44 -2.16 7.05
CA CYS A 120 9.01 -2.23 6.77
C CYS A 120 8.17 -1.80 7.98
N ALA A 121 8.57 -2.22 9.19
CA ALA A 121 7.88 -1.84 10.42
C ALA A 121 8.12 -0.36 10.75
N ALA A 122 9.37 0.09 10.68
CA ALA A 122 9.72 1.48 10.98
C ALA A 122 9.06 2.48 10.02
N LEU A 123 9.00 2.15 8.72
CA LEU A 123 8.31 2.96 7.72
C LEU A 123 6.80 2.98 7.96
N GLU A 124 6.17 1.83 8.22
CA GLU A 124 4.73 1.77 8.54
C GLU A 124 4.40 2.63 9.77
N GLU A 125 5.14 2.47 10.86
CA GLU A 125 4.96 3.25 12.09
C GLU A 125 5.15 4.75 11.86
N PHE A 126 6.19 5.12 11.12
CA PHE A 126 6.43 6.52 10.76
C PHE A 126 5.26 7.10 9.96
N LEU A 127 4.76 6.37 8.95
CA LEU A 127 3.63 6.83 8.16
C LEU A 127 2.35 6.92 9.00
N LEU A 128 2.04 5.92 9.82
CA LEU A 128 0.86 5.93 10.70
C LEU A 128 0.92 7.05 11.75
N ALA A 129 2.11 7.46 12.19
CA ALA A 129 2.27 8.60 13.09
C ALA A 129 2.03 9.96 12.42
N ASN A 130 2.14 10.03 11.08
CA ASN A 130 2.06 11.30 10.32
C ASN A 130 0.85 11.35 9.36
N VAL A 131 0.12 10.24 9.20
CA VAL A 131 -0.97 10.10 8.25
C VAL A 131 -2.22 9.64 8.98
N GLN A 132 -3.24 10.48 8.97
CA GLN A 132 -4.56 10.07 9.44
C GLN A 132 -5.26 9.25 8.36
N THR A 133 -5.49 7.97 8.66
CA THR A 133 -6.29 7.05 7.86
C THR A 133 -7.62 6.76 8.54
N THR A 134 -8.57 6.22 7.77
CA THR A 134 -9.91 5.87 8.27
C THR A 134 -9.99 4.46 8.83
N ASP A 135 -9.17 3.54 8.34
CA ASP A 135 -9.34 2.10 8.56
C ASP A 135 -8.14 1.43 9.27
N ASN A 136 -7.10 2.18 9.64
CA ASN A 136 -6.15 1.69 10.64
C ASN A 136 -6.75 1.86 12.04
N SER A 137 -6.77 0.79 12.84
CA SER A 137 -7.06 0.91 14.26
C SER A 137 -5.97 1.77 14.90
N ILE A 138 -6.33 2.99 15.31
CA ILE A 138 -5.42 3.92 15.97
C ILE A 138 -4.92 3.22 17.24
N PHE A 139 -3.61 3.00 17.38
CA PHE A 139 -3.02 2.97 18.71
C PHE A 139 -3.26 4.36 19.29
N GLN A 140 -4.32 4.52 20.09
CA GLN A 140 -4.48 5.73 20.88
C GLN A 140 -3.20 5.89 21.69
N ARG A 141 -2.43 6.94 21.40
CA ARG A 141 -1.42 7.44 22.34
C ARG A 141 -2.12 8.25 23.41
#